data_AF-A0A354X839-F1
#
_entry.id   AF-A0A354X839-F1
#
_cell.length_a   1.000
_cell.length_b   1.000
_cell.length_c   1.000
_cell.angle_alpha   90.00
_cell.angle_beta   90.00
_cell.angle_gamma   90.00
#
_symmetry.space_group_name_H-M   'P 1'
#
loop_
_entity.id
_entity.type
_entity.pdbx_description
1 polymer ?
#
loop_
_entity_poly.entity_id
_entity_poly.type
_entity_poly.pdbx_seq_one_letter_code
_entity_poly.pdbx_strand_id
1 'polypeptide(L)'
;MFYVAGGKLYAYNYDPAINKNYEIILADNNEITMAKFDVQREPKSDYLYVATYNASTGGTLYKYSIDPNLNFVRLKSEPEEKWTGLVKIRNMNWRGNE
;
A
#
# COMPACT_ATOMS: atom_id res chain seq x y z
N MET A 1 -0.97 1.85 -11.05
CA MET A 1 -1.83 0.77 -10.49
C MET A 1 -0.99 -0.05 -9.53
N PHE A 2 -1.50 -0.36 -8.33
CA PHE A 2 -0.82 -1.22 -7.36
C PHE A 2 -1.64 -2.50 -7.16
N TYR A 3 -0.97 -3.63 -6.94
CA TYR A 3 -1.64 -4.89 -6.63
C TYR A 3 -0.77 -5.78 -5.73
N VAL A 4 -1.41 -6.70 -5.02
CA VAL A 4 -0.73 -7.66 -4.14
C VAL A 4 -0.83 -9.05 -4.77
N ALA A 5 0.32 -9.73 -4.89
CA ALA A 5 0.39 -11.11 -5.37
C ALA A 5 1.48 -11.88 -4.62
N GLY A 6 1.19 -13.09 -4.14
CA GLY A 6 2.18 -13.93 -3.45
C GLY A 6 2.79 -13.29 -2.19
N GLY A 7 2.05 -12.42 -1.49
CA GLY A 7 2.56 -11.72 -0.31
C GLY A 7 3.45 -10.50 -0.63
N LYS A 8 3.48 -10.05 -1.88
CA LYS A 8 4.32 -8.95 -2.36
C LYS A 8 3.48 -7.86 -3.01
N LEU A 9 3.96 -6.62 -2.91
CA LEU A 9 3.35 -5.45 -3.54
C LEU A 9 4.03 -5.18 -4.87
N TYR A 10 3.21 -4.95 -5.88
CA TYR A 10 3.68 -4.59 -7.21
C TYR A 10 3.05 -3.28 -7.65
N ALA A 11 3.79 -2.54 -8.47
CA ALA A 11 3.27 -1.42 -9.23
C ALA A 11 3.46 -1.66 -10.73
N TYR A 12 2.43 -1.30 -11.49
CA TYR A 12 2.50 -1.25 -12.94
C TYR A 12 2.98 0.12 -13.41
N ASN A 13 4.04 0.15 -14.22
CA ASN A 13 4.48 1.36 -14.93
C ASN A 13 3.86 1.40 -16.33
N TYR A 14 3.12 2.47 -16.61
CA TYR A 14 2.42 2.67 -17.89
C TYR A 14 3.29 3.32 -18.98
N ASP A 15 4.56 3.63 -18.69
CA ASP A 15 5.50 4.06 -19.72
C ASP A 15 5.60 2.98 -20.81
N PRO A 16 5.16 3.27 -22.06
CA PRO A 16 5.14 2.30 -23.15
C PRO A 16 6.53 1.75 -23.49
N ALA A 17 7.60 2.52 -23.22
CA ALA A 17 8.97 2.09 -23.48
C ALA A 17 9.46 1.05 -22.46
N ILE A 18 8.82 0.98 -21.28
CA ILE A 18 9.28 0.14 -20.18
C ILE A 18 8.31 -1.00 -19.87
N ASN A 19 6.99 -0.77 -19.90
CA ASN A 19 5.90 -1.75 -19.74
C ASN A 19 6.26 -2.92 -18.81
N LYS A 20 6.58 -2.61 -17.54
CA LYS A 20 7.02 -3.60 -16.55
C LYS A 20 6.31 -3.41 -15.21
N ASN A 21 6.13 -4.54 -14.53
CA ASN A 21 5.79 -4.58 -13.12
C ASN A 21 7.05 -4.44 -12.28
N TYR A 22 6.97 -3.64 -11.23
CA TYR A 22 8.04 -3.48 -10.25
C TYR A 22 7.55 -3.99 -8.91
N GLU A 23 8.33 -4.86 -8.29
CA GLU A 23 8.13 -5.21 -6.89
C GLU A 23 8.52 -4.03 -6.01
N ILE A 24 7.64 -3.65 -5.10
CA ILE A 24 7.89 -2.62 -4.09
C ILE A 24 8.20 -3.34 -2.78
N ILE A 25 9.45 -3.17 -2.34
CA ILE A 25 9.93 -3.71 -1.07
C ILE A 25 9.71 -2.65 0.00
N LEU A 26 8.92 -3.01 1.02
CA LEU A 26 8.72 -2.17 2.19
C LEU A 26 9.82 -2.41 3.23
N ALA A 27 9.99 -1.45 4.14
CA ALA A 27 11.09 -1.46 5.11
C ALA A 27 11.09 -2.69 6.04
N ASP A 28 9.91 -3.25 6.37
CA ASP A 28 9.79 -4.39 7.28
C ASP A 28 9.87 -5.75 6.59
N ASN A 29 9.86 -5.79 5.24
CA ASN A 29 9.89 -6.98 4.39
C ASN A 29 8.92 -8.11 4.83
N ASN A 30 7.83 -7.73 5.50
CA ASN A 30 6.81 -8.67 5.97
C ASN A 30 5.85 -9.05 4.82
N GLU A 31 5.10 -10.13 4.99
CA GLU A 31 4.07 -10.54 4.02
C GLU A 31 3.07 -9.40 3.82
N ILE A 32 2.92 -8.92 2.60
CA ILE A 32 1.91 -7.93 2.23
C ILE A 32 0.59 -8.64 2.00
N THR A 33 -0.42 -8.21 2.74
CA THR A 33 -1.72 -8.89 2.84
C THR A 33 -2.85 -8.11 2.20
N MET A 34 -2.66 -6.81 1.98
CA MET A 34 -3.61 -5.90 1.34
C MET A 34 -2.87 -4.65 0.85
N ALA A 35 -3.29 -4.11 -0.29
CA ALA A 35 -3.02 -2.73 -0.70
C ALA A 35 -4.34 -2.09 -1.14
N LYS A 36 -4.64 -0.88 -0.65
CA LYS A 36 -5.92 -0.21 -0.90
C LYS A 36 -5.75 1.31 -0.96
N PHE A 37 -6.29 1.92 -2.01
CA PHE A 37 -6.32 3.37 -2.15
C PHE A 37 -7.31 4.01 -1.19
N ASP A 38 -6.95 5.18 -0.67
CA ASP A 38 -7.86 6.04 0.08
C ASP A 38 -8.68 6.94 -0.84
N VAL A 39 -9.73 6.38 -1.43
CA VAL A 39 -10.63 7.14 -2.30
C VAL A 39 -11.79 7.78 -1.54
N GLN A 40 -11.92 7.52 -0.23
CA GLN A 40 -13.11 7.89 0.55
C GLN A 40 -12.83 8.94 1.62
N ARG A 41 -11.73 8.85 2.35
CA ARG A 41 -11.39 9.79 3.44
C ARG A 41 -10.68 11.03 2.88
N GLU A 42 -9.78 10.84 1.91
CA GLU A 42 -8.99 11.91 1.31
C GLU A 42 -9.00 11.85 -0.22
N PRO A 43 -10.16 12.08 -0.87
CA PRO A 43 -10.38 11.82 -2.29
C PRO A 43 -9.55 12.70 -3.25
N LYS A 44 -8.88 13.73 -2.74
CA LYS A 44 -8.00 14.62 -3.52
C LYS A 44 -6.52 14.25 -3.40
N SER A 45 -6.20 13.22 -2.63
CA SER A 45 -4.84 12.80 -2.33
C SER A 45 -4.63 11.35 -2.77
N ASP A 46 -3.49 11.07 -3.40
CA ASP A 46 -3.11 9.73 -3.80
C ASP A 46 -2.47 8.97 -2.64
N TYR A 47 -3.29 8.60 -1.65
CA TYR A 47 -2.86 7.77 -0.53
C TYR A 47 -3.13 6.28 -0.78
N LEU A 48 -2.15 5.46 -0.39
CA LEU A 48 -2.21 4.01 -0.43
C LEU A 48 -2.02 3.45 0.98
N TYR A 49 -3.01 2.72 1.45
CA TYR A 49 -2.90 1.87 2.64
C TYR A 49 -2.33 0.52 2.27
N VAL A 50 -1.29 0.08 2.98
CA VAL A 50 -0.69 -1.23 2.81
C VAL A 50 -0.65 -1.94 4.15
N ALA A 51 -1.15 -3.18 4.19
CA ALA A 51 -1.08 -3.99 5.40
C ALA A 51 -0.06 -5.12 5.26
N THR A 52 0.75 -5.28 6.29
CA THR A 52 1.69 -6.40 6.43
C THR A 52 1.30 -7.30 7.58
N TYR A 53 1.76 -8.54 7.56
CA TYR A 53 1.57 -9.49 8.65
C TYR A 53 2.83 -10.29 8.95
N ASN A 54 3.08 -10.45 10.25
CA ASN A 54 4.13 -11.30 10.80
C ASN A 54 3.54 -12.09 11.97
N ALA A 55 3.81 -13.41 12.04
CA ALA A 55 3.23 -14.25 13.08
C ALA A 55 3.69 -13.86 14.50
N SER A 56 4.87 -13.26 14.65
CA SER A 56 5.46 -12.88 15.94
C SER A 56 5.03 -11.49 16.41
N THR A 57 4.84 -10.54 15.50
CA THR A 57 4.52 -9.13 15.84
C THR A 57 3.11 -8.70 15.46
N GLY A 58 2.35 -9.57 14.79
CA GLY A 58 0.99 -9.30 14.33
C GLY A 58 0.93 -8.51 13.02
N GLY A 59 -0.23 -7.92 12.78
CA GLY A 59 -0.52 -7.07 11.62
C GLY A 59 -0.06 -5.63 11.83
N THR A 60 0.44 -5.02 10.75
CA THR A 60 0.74 -3.60 10.69
C THR A 60 0.04 -2.95 9.49
N LEU A 61 -0.59 -1.81 9.69
CA LEU A 61 -1.14 -0.97 8.63
C LEU A 61 -0.26 0.27 8.46
N TYR A 62 0.11 0.56 7.22
CA TYR A 62 0.88 1.74 6.83
C TYR A 62 0.06 2.61 5.91
N LYS A 63 0.19 3.93 6.04
CA LYS A 63 -0.24 4.90 5.03
C LYS A 63 0.95 5.42 4.25
N TYR A 64 0.82 5.43 2.92
CA TYR A 64 1.82 5.97 2.00
C TYR A 64 1.20 7.04 1.12
N SER A 65 1.90 8.16 0.90
CA SER A 65 1.65 9.04 -0.24
C SER A 65 2.37 8.53 -1.49
N ILE A 66 1.77 8.74 -2.65
CA ILE A 66 2.37 8.38 -3.94
C ILE A 66 3.09 9.61 -4.50
N ASP A 67 4.35 9.42 -4.94
CA ASP A 67 5.12 10.48 -5.60
C ASP A 67 4.45 10.88 -6.92
N PRO A 68 4.22 12.18 -7.19
CA PRO A 68 3.58 12.64 -8.42
C PRO A 68 4.43 12.43 -9.69
N ASN A 69 5.72 12.06 -9.56
CA ASN A 69 6.58 11.80 -10.69
C ASN A 69 6.17 10.54 -11.46
N LEU A 70 5.58 10.74 -12.65
CA LEU A 70 5.08 9.65 -13.50
C LEU A 70 6.16 8.73 -14.07
N ASN A 71 7.44 9.13 -14.03
CA ASN A 71 8.53 8.31 -14.55
C ASN A 71 8.88 7.13 -13.63
N PHE A 72 8.59 7.24 -12.32
CA PHE A 72 8.91 6.21 -11.34
C PHE A 72 7.81 6.10 -10.28
N VAL A 73 7.33 4.88 -10.04
CA VAL A 73 6.40 4.65 -8.95
C VAL A 73 7.17 4.59 -7.63
N ARG A 74 6.97 5.59 -6.76
CA ARG A 74 7.58 5.66 -5.43
C ARG A 74 6.52 5.91 -4.37
N LEU A 75 6.64 5.17 -3.26
CA LEU A 75 5.82 5.36 -2.06
C LEU A 75 6.63 6.11 -1.02
N LYS A 76 6.03 7.15 -0.44
CA LYS A 76 6.57 7.88 0.69
C LYS A 76 5.79 7.51 1.94
N SER A 77 6.49 6.98 2.94
CA SER A 77 5.87 6.59 4.21
C SER A 77 5.38 7.82 4.97
N GLU A 78 4.18 7.74 5.54
CA GLU A 78 3.67 8.69 6.54
C GLU A 78 3.90 8.08 7.92
N PRO A 79 5.03 8.37 8.60
CA PRO A 79 5.46 7.61 9.79
C PRO A 79 4.51 7.74 10.98
N GLU A 80 3.77 8.85 11.07
CA GLU A 80 2.76 9.08 12.10
C GLU A 80 1.46 8.27 11.85
N GLU A 81 1.26 7.79 10.62
CA GLU A 81 0.08 7.03 10.19
C GLU A 81 0.46 5.54 10.03
N LYS A 82 0.92 4.96 11.15
CA LYS A 82 1.29 3.55 11.29
C LYS A 82 0.58 2.93 12.49
N TRP A 83 -0.16 1.85 12.25
CA TRP A 83 -0.89 1.12 13.29
C TRP A 83 -0.34 -0.30 13.40
N THR A 84 0.00 -0.73 14.62
CA THR A 84 0.61 -2.03 14.91
C THR A 84 -0.25 -2.84 15.89
N GLY A 85 0.07 -4.13 16.09
CA GLY A 85 -0.68 -4.99 17.00
C GLY A 85 -2.06 -5.40 16.45
N LEU A 86 -2.25 -5.31 15.13
CA LEU A 86 -3.50 -5.65 14.47
C LEU A 86 -3.59 -7.14 14.16
N VAL A 87 -4.79 -7.63 13.85
CA VAL A 87 -4.97 -8.96 13.23
C VAL A 87 -4.49 -8.94 11.77
N LYS A 88 -4.37 -10.11 11.13
CA LYS A 88 -4.04 -10.21 9.70
C LYS A 88 -5.13 -9.52 8.85
N ILE A 89 -4.81 -8.35 8.31
CA ILE A 89 -5.78 -7.55 7.54
C ILE A 89 -5.90 -8.11 6.13
N ARG A 90 -7.12 -8.41 5.69
CA ARG A 90 -7.40 -8.87 4.31
C ARG A 90 -8.15 -7.84 3.48
N ASN A 91 -8.90 -6.96 4.15
CA ASN A 91 -9.62 -5.85 3.56
C ASN A 91 -9.86 -4.80 4.64
N MET A 92 -10.03 -3.56 4.21
CA MET A 92 -10.44 -2.43 5.03
C MET A 92 -11.44 -1.62 4.21
N ASN A 93 -12.54 -1.21 4.80
CA ASN A 93 -13.46 -0.28 4.14
C ASN A 93 -13.71 0.89 5.08
N TRP A 94 -13.82 2.08 4.52
CA TRP A 94 -14.41 3.18 5.25
C TRP A 94 -15.92 3.00 5.19
N ARG A 95 -16.61 3.27 6.30
CA ARG A 95 -18.06 3.48 6.23
C ARG A 95 -18.25 4.81 5.48
N GLY A 96 -18.45 4.74 4.18
CA GLY A 96 -19.02 5.85 3.42
C GLY A 96 -20.53 5.80 3.66
N ASN A 97 -21.07 6.87 4.25
CA ASN A 97 -22.48 7.21 4.51
C ASN A 97 -23.54 6.16 4.12
N GLU A 98 -24.34 5.76 5.13
CA GLU A 98 -25.70 5.23 4.92
C GLU A 98 -26.53 6.13 4.00
#